data_AF-A0A3S4VX53-F1
#
_entry.id   AF-A0A3S4VX53-F1
#
_cell.length_a   1.000
_cell.length_b   1.000
_cell.length_c   1.000
_cell.angle_alpha   90.00
_cell.angle_beta   90.00
_cell.angle_gamma   90.00
#
_symmetry.space_group_name_H-M   'P 1'
#
loop_
_entity.id
_entity.type
_entity.pdbx_description
1 polymer ?
#
loop_
_entity_poly.entity_id
_entity_poly.type
_entity_poly.pdbx_seq_one_letter_code
_entity_poly.pdbx_strand_id
1 'polypeptide(L)'
;MASALEHIKNDDYYPTITDKITHLIFSCVKFHPFADGNKRTSIFLGMHFLDLDGKYNDKFAEVMEDIVVGVADDSITKDDLNQILQNFIDKNISNK
;
A
#
# COMPACT_ATOMS: atom_id res chain seq x y z
N MET A 1 -20.09 9.24 1.98
CA MET A 1 -18.63 9.17 1.72
C MET A 1 -18.35 7.84 1.07
N ALA A 2 -17.52 7.81 0.03
CA ALA A 2 -17.15 6.57 -0.65
C ALA A 2 -16.00 5.87 0.10
N SER A 3 -15.83 4.56 -0.12
CA SER A 3 -14.76 3.80 0.51
C SER A 3 -13.41 4.06 -0.17
N ALA A 4 -12.29 3.74 0.51
CA ALA A 4 -10.96 3.82 -0.10
C ALA A 4 -10.87 2.98 -1.39
N LEU A 5 -11.54 1.82 -1.43
CA LEU A 5 -11.64 0.97 -2.63
C LEU A 5 -12.39 1.65 -3.79
N GLU A 6 -13.37 2.50 -3.49
CA GLU A 6 -14.08 3.26 -4.52
C GLU A 6 -13.21 4.41 -5.03
N HIS A 7 -12.47 5.10 -4.16
CA HIS A 7 -11.59 6.20 -4.55
C HIS A 7 -10.52 5.79 -5.56
N ILE A 8 -9.87 4.63 -5.33
CA ILE A 8 -8.76 4.17 -6.18
C ILE A 8 -9.18 3.76 -7.61
N LYS A 9 -10.48 3.75 -7.91
CA LYS A 9 -10.99 3.53 -9.27
C LYS A 9 -10.85 4.78 -10.14
N ASN A 10 -10.63 5.95 -9.54
CA ASN A 10 -10.43 7.19 -10.28
C ASN A 10 -8.95 7.33 -10.67
N ASP A 11 -8.65 7.04 -11.94
CA ASP A 11 -7.30 7.09 -12.48
C ASP A 11 -6.74 8.52 -12.61
N ASP A 12 -7.59 9.57 -12.58
CA ASP A 12 -7.11 10.97 -12.57
C ASP A 12 -6.37 11.30 -11.26
N TYR A 13 -6.76 10.65 -10.16
CA TYR A 13 -6.15 10.84 -8.84
C TYR A 13 -5.19 9.72 -8.44
N TYR A 14 -5.40 8.51 -8.98
CA TYR A 14 -4.58 7.33 -8.68
C TYR A 14 -4.11 6.65 -9.98
N PRO A 15 -3.26 7.33 -10.76
CA PRO A 15 -2.91 6.87 -12.11
C PRO A 15 -2.05 5.60 -12.13
N THR A 16 -1.28 5.35 -11.07
CA THR A 16 -0.40 4.17 -10.99
C THR A 16 -0.89 3.14 -9.98
N ILE A 17 -0.43 1.89 -10.13
CA ILE A 17 -0.68 0.83 -9.14
C ILE A 17 -0.18 1.25 -7.75
N THR A 18 0.95 1.97 -7.70
CA THR A 18 1.53 2.45 -6.45
C THR A 18 0.61 3.47 -5.78
N ASP A 19 0.04 4.42 -6.52
CA ASP A 19 -0.89 5.40 -5.96
C ASP A 19 -2.13 4.73 -5.35
N LYS A 20 -2.66 3.71 -6.03
CA LYS A 20 -3.79 2.91 -5.56
C LYS A 20 -3.44 2.15 -4.28
N ILE A 21 -2.32 1.42 -4.27
CA ILE A 21 -1.85 0.66 -3.10
C ILE A 21 -1.54 1.59 -1.93
N THR A 22 -0.86 2.72 -2.16
CA THR A 22 -0.59 3.74 -1.15
C THR A 22 -1.88 4.19 -0.49
N HIS A 23 -2.90 4.54 -1.28
CA HIS A 23 -4.15 5.02 -0.72
C HIS A 23 -4.87 3.93 0.09
N LEU A 24 -4.88 2.68 -0.39
CA LEU A 24 -5.46 1.56 0.35
C LEU A 24 -4.74 1.29 1.67
N ILE A 25 -3.41 1.19 1.65
CA ILE A 25 -2.61 0.91 2.84
C ILE A 25 -2.81 2.03 3.86
N PHE A 26 -2.60 3.28 3.43
CA PHE A 26 -2.74 4.44 4.30
C PHE A 26 -4.15 4.51 4.91
N SER A 27 -5.19 4.33 4.11
CA SER A 27 -6.58 4.41 4.59
C SER A 27 -6.91 3.28 5.56
N CYS A 28 -6.45 2.06 5.27
CA CYS A 28 -6.67 0.92 6.14
C CYS A 28 -5.96 1.09 7.49
N VAL A 29 -4.73 1.61 7.48
CA VAL A 29 -3.96 1.88 8.71
C VAL A 29 -4.56 3.02 9.51
N LYS A 30 -4.91 4.16 8.88
CA LYS A 30 -5.35 5.38 9.58
C LYS A 30 -6.81 5.39 9.98
N PHE A 31 -7.69 4.79 9.18
CA PHE A 31 -9.14 4.89 9.41
C PHE A 31 -9.75 3.63 10.03
N HIS A 32 -8.91 2.62 10.31
CA HIS A 32 -9.27 1.40 11.02
C HIS A 32 -10.63 0.79 10.58
N PRO A 33 -10.81 0.45 9.28
CA PRO A 33 -12.09 -0.05 8.77
C PRO A 33 -12.51 -1.41 9.37
N PHE A 34 -11.60 -2.12 10.04
CA PHE A 34 -11.87 -3.40 10.71
C PHE A 34 -11.72 -3.28 12.23
N ALA A 35 -12.43 -4.12 12.98
CA ALA A 35 -12.36 -4.17 14.45
C ALA A 35 -10.94 -4.48 14.97
N ASP A 36 -10.20 -5.32 14.25
CA ASP A 36 -8.78 -5.59 14.45
C ASP A 36 -8.15 -6.01 13.11
N GLY A 37 -6.82 -6.10 13.06
CA GLY A 37 -6.09 -6.62 11.91
C GLY A 37 -5.79 -5.59 10.84
N ASN A 38 -6.17 -4.33 11.02
CA ASN A 38 -6.01 -3.24 10.02
C ASN A 38 -4.62 -3.18 9.36
N LYS A 39 -3.54 -3.33 10.15
CA LYS A 39 -2.16 -3.37 9.62
C LYS A 39 -1.85 -4.63 8.81
N ARG A 40 -2.31 -5.80 9.27
CA ARG A 40 -2.13 -7.07 8.55
C ARG A 40 -2.94 -7.07 7.25
N THR A 41 -4.17 -6.57 7.31
CA THR A 41 -5.04 -6.43 6.14
C THR A 41 -4.49 -5.42 5.14
N SER A 42 -3.92 -4.29 5.59
CA SER A 42 -3.31 -3.32 4.67
C SER A 42 -2.14 -3.93 3.89
N ILE A 43 -1.26 -4.67 4.56
CA ILE A 43 -0.16 -5.40 3.91
C ILE A 43 -0.70 -6.42 2.90
N PHE A 44 -1.69 -7.23 3.30
CA PHE A 44 -2.29 -8.22 2.42
C PHE A 44 -2.94 -7.59 1.18
N LEU A 45 -3.62 -6.45 1.33
CA LEU A 45 -4.18 -5.69 0.20
C LEU A 45 -3.07 -5.24 -0.76
N GLY A 46 -1.95 -4.73 -0.25
CA GLY A 46 -0.79 -4.38 -1.07
C GLY A 46 -0.25 -5.57 -1.86
N MET A 47 -0.04 -6.71 -1.18
CA MET A 47 0.41 -7.95 -1.84
C MET A 47 -0.56 -8.40 -2.94
N HIS A 48 -1.86 -8.39 -2.65
CA HIS A 48 -2.87 -8.84 -3.59
C HIS A 48 -2.94 -7.96 -4.84
N PHE A 49 -2.85 -6.64 -4.69
CA PHE A 49 -2.83 -5.73 -5.84
C PHE A 49 -1.55 -5.86 -6.67
N LEU A 50 -0.39 -6.09 -6.03
CA LEU A 50 0.83 -6.40 -6.76
C LEU A 50 0.74 -7.72 -7.53
N ASP A 51 0.11 -8.74 -6.95
CA ASP A 51 -0.12 -10.03 -7.61
C ASP A 51 -1.01 -9.88 -8.85
N LEU A 52 -2.12 -9.14 -8.73
CA LEU A 52 -3.00 -8.82 -9.85
C LEU A 52 -2.29 -8.05 -10.97
N ASP A 53 -1.28 -7.24 -10.63
CA ASP A 53 -0.47 -6.46 -11.57
C ASP A 53 0.81 -7.20 -12.04
N GLY A 54 0.93 -8.50 -11.71
CA GLY A 54 2.05 -9.37 -12.12
C GLY A 54 3.40 -9.04 -11.46
N LYS A 55 3.37 -8.29 -10.35
CA LYS A 55 4.53 -7.77 -9.61
C LYS A 55 4.62 -8.33 -8.19
N TYR A 56 4.03 -9.51 -7.95
CA TYR A 56 4.12 -10.19 -6.67
C TYR A 56 5.59 -10.32 -6.22
N ASN A 57 5.81 -10.08 -4.93
CA ASN A 57 7.11 -10.23 -4.30
C ASN A 57 6.93 -10.76 -2.87
N ASP A 58 7.60 -11.87 -2.57
CA ASP A 58 7.52 -12.56 -1.28
C ASP A 58 8.13 -11.75 -0.12
N LYS A 59 9.01 -10.78 -0.43
CA LYS A 59 9.58 -9.84 0.54
C LYS A 59 8.69 -8.64 0.86
N PHE A 60 7.58 -8.45 0.14
CA PHE A 60 6.71 -7.30 0.37
C PHE A 60 6.18 -7.26 1.81
N ALA A 61 5.71 -8.39 2.33
CA ALA A 61 5.15 -8.45 3.68
C ALA A 61 6.20 -8.10 4.75
N GLU A 62 7.40 -8.66 4.61
CA GLU A 62 8.54 -8.45 5.52
C GLU A 62 8.95 -6.97 5.53
N VAL A 63 9.09 -6.35 4.36
CA VAL A 63 9.48 -4.93 4.25
C VAL A 63 8.39 -4.00 4.78
N MET A 64 7.11 -4.31 4.52
CA MET A 64 6.02 -3.41 4.87
C MET A 64 5.62 -3.46 6.34
N GLU A 65 6.07 -4.45 7.12
CA GLU A 65 5.72 -4.60 8.53
C GLU A 65 6.10 -3.37 9.37
N ASP A 66 7.35 -2.92 9.27
CA ASP A 66 7.82 -1.72 9.97
C ASP A 66 7.22 -0.44 9.37
N ILE A 67 7.00 -0.41 8.05
CA ILE A 67 6.47 0.76 7.35
C ILE A 67 5.04 1.06 7.79
N VAL A 68 4.17 0.05 7.92
CA VAL A 68 2.79 0.30 8.38
C VAL A 68 2.72 0.70 9.85
N VAL A 69 3.73 0.37 10.66
CA VAL A 69 3.87 0.91 12.03
C VAL A 69 4.21 2.39 11.97
N GLY A 70 5.18 2.78 11.13
CA GLY A 70 5.54 4.19 10.95
C GLY A 70 4.39 5.04 10.35
N VAL A 71 3.57 4.44 9.49
CA VAL A 71 2.34 5.10 9.02
C VAL A 71 1.35 5.27 10.17
N ALA A 72 1.23 4.30 11.07
CA ALA A 72 0.30 4.38 12.19
C ALA A 72 0.69 5.48 13.19
N ASP A 73 1.98 5.64 13.49
CA ASP A 73 2.51 6.61 14.46
C ASP A 73 2.86 7.99 13.89
N ASP A 74 2.53 8.23 12.61
CA ASP A 74 2.80 9.48 11.87
C ASP A 74 4.28 9.77 11.59
N SER A 75 5.20 8.82 11.85
CA SER A 75 6.61 8.96 11.43
C SER A 75 6.83 8.76 9.92
N ILE A 76 5.88 8.13 9.22
CA ILE A 76 5.87 7.96 7.76
C ILE A 76 4.61 8.61 7.20
N THR A 77 4.77 9.61 6.34
CA THR A 77 3.65 10.28 5.68
C THR A 77 3.10 9.44 4.53
N LYS A 78 1.94 9.84 3.99
CA LYS A 78 1.36 9.19 2.81
C LYS A 78 2.28 9.28 1.59
N ASP A 79 3.00 10.39 1.45
CA ASP A 79 3.92 10.62 0.34
C ASP A 79 5.20 9.78 0.52
N ASP A 80 5.72 9.68 1.75
CA ASP A 80 6.84 8.77 2.07
C ASP A 80 6.48 7.32 1.76
N LEU A 81 5.28 6.88 2.16
CA LEU A 81 4.76 5.54 1.85
C LEU A 81 4.71 5.30 0.33
N ASN A 82 4.26 6.28 -0.44
CA ASN A 82 4.23 6.18 -1.90
C ASN A 82 5.64 6.02 -2.48
N GLN A 83 6.59 6.84 -2.05
CA GLN A 83 7.99 6.75 -2.49
C GLN A 83 8.63 5.40 -2.11
N ILE A 84 8.37 4.89 -0.91
CA ILE A 84 8.86 3.58 -0.45
C ILE A 84 8.32 2.46 -1.35
N LEU A 85 7.01 2.49 -1.67
CA LEU A 85 6.38 1.51 -2.55
C LEU A 85 6.93 1.59 -3.98
N GLN A 86 7.11 2.79 -4.53
CA GLN A 86 7.72 2.98 -5.86
C GLN A 86 9.12 2.37 -5.90
N ASN A 87 9.96 2.75 -4.93
CA ASN A 87 11.33 2.24 -4.82
C ASN A 87 11.39 0.71 -4.64
N PHE A 88 10.44 0.13 -3.90
CA PHE A 88 10.34 -1.32 -3.75
C PHE A 88 10.01 -1.97 -5.09
N ILE A 89 9.01 -1.48 -5.81
CA ILE A 89 8.58 -2.07 -7.08
C ILE A 89 9.68 -1.95 -8.15
N ASP A 90 10.29 -0.78 -8.30
CA ASP A 90 11.29 -0.52 -9.34
C ASP A 90 12.56 -1.37 -9.19
N LYS A 91 13.04 -1.54 -7.95
CA LYS A 91 14.21 -2.39 -7.65
C LYS A 91 13.94 -3.86 -7.95
N ASN A 92 12.69 -4.32 -7.78
CA ASN A 92 12.32 -5.70 -8.01
C ASN A 92 11.98 -6.00 -9.48
N ILE A 93 11.61 -4.99 -10.27
CA ILE A 93 11.49 -5.12 -11.73
C ILE A 93 12.89 -5.20 -12.38
N SER A 94 13.86 -4.46 -11.87
CA SER A 94 15.22 -4.39 -12.43
C SER A 94 16.08 -5.64 -12.17
N ASN A 95 15.65 -6.53 -11.28
CA ASN A 95 16.33 -7.79 -10.95
C ASN A 95 15.84 -8.99 -11.79
N LYS A 96 15.14 -8.74 -12.91
CA LYS A 96 14.65 -9.74 -13.86
C LYS A 96 15.35 -9.58 -15.19
#